data_AF-U5N7Y6-F1
#
_entry.id   AF-U5N7Y6-F1
#
_cell.length_a   1.000
_cell.length_b   1.000
_cell.length_c   1.000
_cell.angle_alpha   90.00
_cell.angle_beta   90.00
_cell.angle_gamma   90.00
#
_symmetry.space_group_name_H-M   'P 1'
#
loop_
_entity.id
_entity.type
_entity.pdbx_description
1 polymer ?
#
loop_
_entity_poly.entity_id
_entity_poly.type
_entity_poly.pdbx_seq_one_letter_code
_entity_poly.pdbx_strand_id
1 'polypeptide(L)'
;MNTLTSLAKAALCALASSACLVGASHAAIDAGSVIKLNWTEQFGAQAAGNGMYVGSVVSGPGAGESFLSFCLEHGETFNIGAKMFVKDVTEITSSRDVLDSRTAWLFTQFSNGVDGYRVTDSSTNLSMQNAIWYLEQEFGINKLSRDAQASAWVQAATDAVESGQWTGLGNVRVINLYKNAAYTQDAQDQLYMLPTTPVPEPESYAMLLAGLGIVGAMARRRRA
;
A
#
# COMPACT_ATOMS: atom_id res chain seq x y z
N MET A 1 38.35 2.92 -50.69
CA MET A 1 37.00 2.34 -50.75
C MET A 1 36.84 1.45 -49.53
N ASN A 2 35.76 1.66 -48.77
CA ASN A 2 35.33 0.91 -47.56
C ASN A 2 36.28 1.14 -46.35
N THR A 3 35.85 1.52 -45.14
CA THR A 3 34.62 1.15 -44.42
C THR A 3 34.46 2.04 -43.17
N LEU A 4 33.21 2.44 -42.90
CA LEU A 4 32.59 2.54 -41.56
C LEU A 4 32.84 3.79 -40.70
N THR A 5 32.12 4.85 -41.08
CA THR A 5 31.41 5.75 -40.17
C THR A 5 30.51 4.99 -39.19
N SER A 6 30.83 4.99 -37.89
CA SER A 6 29.87 4.73 -36.79
C SER A 6 30.46 5.13 -35.43
N LEU A 7 30.55 6.42 -35.15
CA LEU A 7 30.88 6.97 -33.82
C LEU A 7 29.73 7.79 -33.22
N ALA A 8 28.49 7.45 -33.58
CA ALA A 8 27.30 8.08 -33.02
C ALA A 8 26.26 7.01 -32.67
N LYS A 9 26.41 6.38 -31.49
CA LYS A 9 25.37 5.68 -30.70
C LYS A 9 26.02 4.84 -29.60
N ALA A 10 26.40 5.49 -28.50
CA ALA A 10 26.60 4.83 -27.20
C ALA A 10 26.67 5.88 -26.08
N ALA A 11 25.61 6.68 -25.96
CA ALA A 11 25.42 7.56 -24.81
C ALA A 11 23.91 7.64 -24.53
N LEU A 12 23.34 6.51 -24.12
CA LEU A 12 22.02 6.45 -23.50
C LEU A 12 22.04 5.28 -22.51
N CYS A 13 21.35 5.45 -21.38
CA CYS A 13 21.28 4.54 -20.24
C CYS A 13 22.46 4.59 -19.24
N ALA A 14 22.65 5.75 -18.62
CA ALA A 14 22.74 5.76 -17.16
C ALA A 14 21.36 6.15 -16.61
N LEU A 15 20.40 5.20 -16.65
CA LEU A 15 19.26 5.29 -15.76
C LEU A 15 19.84 5.18 -14.36
N ALA A 16 19.78 6.29 -13.63
CA ALA A 16 20.08 6.31 -12.21
C ALA A 16 19.29 5.18 -11.55
N SER A 17 20.00 4.13 -11.16
CA SER A 17 19.57 3.19 -10.13
C SER A 17 19.55 3.95 -8.80
N SER A 18 18.68 4.95 -8.70
CA SER A 18 18.33 5.59 -7.44
C SER A 18 17.24 4.73 -6.85
N ALA A 19 17.62 3.99 -5.81
CA ALA A 19 16.73 3.23 -4.95
C ALA A 19 15.40 3.99 -4.77
N CYS A 20 14.31 3.42 -5.27
CA CYS A 20 12.99 3.97 -5.08
C CYS A 20 12.68 3.88 -3.57
N LEU A 21 12.93 4.97 -2.85
CA LEU A 21 12.35 5.23 -1.54
C LEU A 21 10.87 5.56 -1.77
N VAL A 22 10.07 4.54 -2.03
CA VAL A 22 8.62 4.65 -1.88
C VAL A 22 8.33 4.25 -0.45
N GLY A 23 8.26 5.23 0.46
CA GLY A 23 7.28 5.07 1.54
C GLY A 23 5.93 4.91 0.85
N ALA A 24 5.12 3.95 1.26
CA ALA A 24 3.87 3.66 0.55
C ALA A 24 3.09 4.97 0.41
N SER A 25 2.77 5.36 -0.83
CA SER A 25 1.83 6.46 -1.03
C SER A 25 0.51 6.01 -0.44
N HIS A 26 -0.12 6.84 0.38
CA HIS A 26 -1.42 6.55 0.97
C HIS A 26 -2.43 7.43 0.24
N ALA A 27 -3.51 6.81 -0.26
CA ALA A 27 -4.59 7.51 -0.94
C ALA A 27 -5.82 7.50 -0.04
N ALA A 28 -6.58 8.59 0.05
CA ALA A 28 -7.83 8.58 0.79
C ALA A 28 -8.91 7.78 0.04
N ILE A 29 -9.27 6.62 0.57
CA ILE A 29 -10.26 5.69 0.00
C ILE A 29 -11.34 5.41 1.03
N ASP A 30 -12.59 5.63 0.62
CA ASP A 30 -13.81 5.34 1.39
C ASP A 30 -14.79 4.51 0.56
N ALA A 31 -15.84 3.99 1.23
CA ALA A 31 -16.99 3.38 0.57
C ALA A 31 -17.55 4.26 -0.57
N GLY A 32 -17.84 3.65 -1.72
CA GLY A 32 -18.27 4.34 -2.93
C GLY A 32 -17.14 4.88 -3.81
N SER A 33 -15.88 4.77 -3.39
CA SER A 33 -14.73 5.09 -4.25
C SER A 33 -14.64 4.12 -5.43
N VAL A 34 -14.02 4.58 -6.52
CA VAL A 34 -13.67 3.75 -7.67
C VAL A 34 -12.17 3.76 -7.81
N ILE A 35 -11.56 2.59 -7.90
CA ILE A 35 -10.12 2.44 -8.04
C ILE A 35 -9.77 1.62 -9.28
N LYS A 36 -8.48 1.63 -9.64
CA LYS A 36 -7.87 0.68 -10.57
C LYS A 36 -6.60 0.15 -9.93
N LEU A 37 -6.28 -1.11 -10.17
CA LEU A 37 -5.00 -1.69 -9.80
C LEU A 37 -4.19 -1.99 -11.07
N ASN A 38 -2.94 -1.58 -11.07
CA ASN A 38 -1.97 -1.90 -12.13
C ASN A 38 -0.76 -2.62 -11.54
N TRP A 39 -0.03 -3.31 -12.41
CA TRP A 39 1.29 -3.80 -12.07
C TRP A 39 2.21 -2.64 -11.72
N THR A 40 3.10 -2.91 -10.78
CA THR A 40 4.24 -2.03 -10.53
C THR A 40 5.19 -2.14 -11.73
N GLU A 41 5.45 -1.02 -12.42
CA GLU A 41 6.32 -1.00 -13.60
C GLU A 41 7.72 -1.54 -13.30
N GLN A 42 8.14 -1.43 -12.03
CA GLN A 42 9.44 -1.90 -11.53
C GLN A 42 9.60 -3.42 -11.57
N PHE A 43 8.52 -4.20 -11.43
CA PHE A 43 8.58 -5.67 -11.33
C PHE A 43 7.96 -6.40 -12.52
N GLY A 44 7.37 -5.65 -13.46
CA GLY A 44 6.70 -6.17 -14.66
C GLY A 44 5.43 -6.96 -14.35
N ALA A 45 4.80 -7.49 -15.39
CA ALA A 45 3.71 -8.46 -15.23
C ALA A 45 4.27 -9.74 -14.62
N GLN A 46 4.03 -9.97 -13.32
CA GLN A 46 4.43 -11.22 -12.69
C GLN A 46 3.60 -12.36 -13.27
N ALA A 47 4.26 -13.47 -13.60
CA ALA A 47 3.74 -14.58 -14.41
C ALA A 47 2.50 -15.32 -13.82
N ALA A 48 1.91 -14.82 -12.73
CA ALA A 48 0.78 -15.47 -12.07
C ALA A 48 -0.30 -14.51 -11.52
N GLY A 49 -0.23 -13.18 -11.69
CA GLY A 49 -1.22 -12.32 -11.02
C GLY A 49 -0.91 -12.07 -9.53
N ASN A 50 0.37 -12.18 -9.12
CA ASN A 50 0.77 -12.18 -7.71
C ASN A 50 1.81 -11.09 -7.45
N GLY A 51 1.71 -10.40 -6.31
CA GLY A 51 2.70 -9.39 -5.90
C GLY A 51 2.06 -8.03 -5.60
N MET A 52 2.92 -7.02 -5.59
CA MET A 52 2.58 -5.64 -5.30
C MET A 52 1.88 -4.98 -6.48
N TYR A 53 0.78 -4.30 -6.17
CA TYR A 53 0.00 -3.48 -7.08
C TYR A 53 0.14 -2.00 -6.78
N VAL A 54 0.12 -1.19 -7.84
CA VAL A 54 -0.14 0.25 -7.73
C VAL A 54 -1.62 0.48 -7.95
N GLY A 55 -2.31 0.85 -6.88
CA GLY A 55 -3.67 1.32 -6.94
C GLY A 55 -3.72 2.80 -7.28
N SER A 56 -4.72 3.20 -8.07
CA SER A 56 -5.02 4.60 -8.36
C SER A 56 -6.50 4.86 -8.10
N VAL A 57 -6.80 5.95 -7.40
CA VAL A 57 -8.18 6.35 -7.10
C VAL A 57 -8.72 7.14 -8.29
N VAL A 58 -9.72 6.56 -8.98
CA VAL A 58 -10.39 7.16 -10.14
C VAL A 58 -11.43 8.18 -9.70
N SER A 59 -12.17 7.89 -8.64
CA SER A 59 -13.13 8.80 -8.02
C SER A 59 -13.29 8.47 -6.54
N GLY A 60 -13.59 9.48 -5.74
CA GLY A 60 -13.65 9.39 -4.27
C GLY A 60 -12.81 10.49 -3.61
N PRO A 61 -12.64 10.45 -2.28
CA PRO A 61 -11.92 11.48 -1.53
C PRO A 61 -10.47 11.69 -2.00
N GLY A 62 -9.77 10.63 -2.36
CA GLY A 62 -8.39 10.66 -2.85
C GLY A 62 -8.26 10.64 -4.37
N ALA A 63 -9.24 11.11 -5.14
CA ALA A 63 -9.21 11.03 -6.60
C ALA A 63 -7.90 11.62 -7.19
N GLY A 64 -7.19 10.83 -8.00
CA GLY A 64 -5.87 11.16 -8.55
C GLY A 64 -4.68 10.70 -7.71
N GLU A 65 -4.90 10.28 -6.46
CA GLU A 65 -3.88 9.70 -5.61
C GLU A 65 -3.61 8.23 -5.97
N SER A 66 -2.48 7.71 -5.52
CA SER A 66 -2.08 6.32 -5.72
C SER A 66 -1.64 5.68 -4.41
N PHE A 67 -1.74 4.37 -4.34
CA PHE A 67 -1.36 3.58 -3.18
C PHE A 67 -0.73 2.25 -3.57
N LEU A 68 -0.01 1.63 -2.64
CA LEU A 68 0.53 0.28 -2.81
C LEU A 68 -0.32 -0.73 -2.06
N SER A 69 -0.51 -1.89 -2.64
CA SER A 69 -1.36 -2.94 -2.08
C SER A 69 -0.91 -4.34 -2.51
N PHE A 70 -1.41 -5.35 -1.81
CA PHE A 70 -1.31 -6.77 -2.13
C PHE A 70 -2.69 -7.42 -2.02
N CYS A 71 -2.86 -8.54 -2.74
CA CYS A 71 -4.06 -9.35 -2.65
C CYS A 71 -4.19 -9.98 -1.27
N LEU A 72 -5.39 -9.99 -0.71
CA LEU A 72 -5.70 -10.71 0.52
C LEU A 72 -6.11 -12.15 0.27
N GLU A 73 -6.96 -12.40 -0.72
CA GLU A 73 -7.45 -13.74 -1.06
C GLU A 73 -6.66 -14.35 -2.24
N HIS A 74 -6.44 -15.66 -2.27
CA HIS A 74 -5.74 -16.32 -3.39
C HIS A 74 -6.72 -16.78 -4.48
N GLY A 75 -7.99 -17.04 -4.13
CA GLY A 75 -9.01 -17.55 -5.04
C GLY A 75 -9.72 -16.49 -5.88
N GLU A 76 -9.61 -15.23 -5.49
CA GLU A 76 -10.28 -14.13 -6.17
C GLU A 76 -9.43 -13.52 -7.27
N THR A 77 -10.07 -12.88 -8.25
CA THR A 77 -9.35 -12.31 -9.39
C THR A 77 -10.02 -11.03 -9.88
N PHE A 78 -9.20 -10.21 -10.52
CA PHE A 78 -9.62 -8.99 -11.19
C PHE A 78 -8.82 -8.80 -12.49
N ASN A 79 -9.31 -7.91 -13.35
CA ASN A 79 -8.59 -7.53 -14.56
C ASN A 79 -7.74 -6.29 -14.29
N ILE A 80 -6.45 -6.37 -14.58
CA ILE A 80 -5.52 -5.25 -14.46
C ILE A 80 -6.04 -4.03 -15.22
N GLY A 81 -6.01 -2.85 -14.58
CA GLY A 81 -6.48 -1.59 -15.13
C GLY A 81 -8.00 -1.43 -15.24
N ALA A 82 -8.78 -2.47 -14.93
CA ALA A 82 -10.23 -2.38 -14.85
C ALA A 82 -10.65 -1.56 -13.63
N LYS A 83 -11.77 -0.84 -13.77
CA LYS A 83 -12.37 -0.12 -12.65
C LYS A 83 -12.98 -1.12 -11.67
N MET A 84 -12.72 -0.92 -10.39
CA MET A 84 -13.34 -1.65 -9.29
C MET A 84 -13.98 -0.67 -8.32
N PHE A 85 -15.04 -1.11 -7.68
CA PHE A 85 -15.89 -0.31 -6.81
C PHE A 85 -15.64 -0.73 -5.36
N VAL A 86 -15.32 0.24 -4.52
CA VAL A 86 -15.09 0.05 -3.09
C VAL A 86 -16.42 -0.01 -2.40
N LYS A 87 -16.80 -1.17 -1.86
CA LYS A 87 -18.03 -1.30 -1.08
C LYS A 87 -17.86 -0.71 0.30
N ASP A 88 -16.78 -1.07 0.96
CA ASP A 88 -16.39 -0.63 2.29
C ASP A 88 -14.87 -0.79 2.49
N VAL A 89 -14.39 -0.13 3.55
CA VAL A 89 -13.01 -0.20 4.03
C VAL A 89 -13.10 -0.68 5.47
N THR A 90 -12.71 -1.91 5.73
CA THR A 90 -13.03 -2.59 6.99
C THR A 90 -11.85 -3.42 7.51
N GLU A 91 -12.09 -4.25 8.52
CA GLU A 91 -11.12 -5.19 9.08
C GLU A 91 -11.39 -6.62 8.60
N ILE A 92 -12.34 -6.79 7.66
CA ILE A 92 -12.89 -8.07 7.25
C ILE A 92 -12.98 -8.11 5.71
N THR A 93 -12.64 -9.25 5.09
CA THR A 93 -12.83 -9.47 3.65
C THR A 93 -14.31 -9.62 3.28
N SER A 94 -14.61 -9.58 1.98
CA SER A 94 -15.94 -9.76 1.43
C SER A 94 -16.47 -11.18 1.69
N SER A 95 -15.55 -12.16 1.76
CA SER A 95 -15.78 -13.54 2.20
C SER A 95 -15.95 -13.72 3.72
N ARG A 96 -15.85 -12.63 4.49
CA ARG A 96 -15.98 -12.57 5.96
C ARG A 96 -14.79 -13.11 6.76
N ASP A 97 -13.60 -13.15 6.16
CA ASP A 97 -12.38 -13.44 6.88
C ASP A 97 -11.83 -12.20 7.58
N VAL A 98 -11.37 -12.34 8.82
CA VAL A 98 -10.87 -11.22 9.62
C VAL A 98 -9.37 -11.07 9.36
N LEU A 99 -8.94 -9.85 9.04
CA LEU A 99 -7.54 -9.54 8.79
C LEU A 99 -6.64 -9.96 9.96
N ASP A 100 -5.57 -10.69 9.69
CA ASP A 100 -4.66 -11.15 10.73
C ASP A 100 -3.76 -10.01 11.25
N SER A 101 -3.62 -9.90 12.57
CA SER A 101 -2.73 -8.93 13.21
C SER A 101 -1.26 -9.03 12.77
N ARG A 102 -0.80 -10.22 12.39
CA ARG A 102 0.54 -10.47 11.85
C ARG A 102 0.67 -9.88 10.44
N THR A 103 -0.36 -10.01 9.62
CA THR A 103 -0.41 -9.37 8.29
C THR A 103 -0.41 -7.86 8.43
N ALA A 104 -1.20 -7.32 9.37
CA ALA A 104 -1.22 -5.90 9.66
C ALA A 104 0.15 -5.37 10.12
N TRP A 105 0.86 -6.12 10.98
CA TRP A 105 2.22 -5.77 11.36
C TRP A 105 3.17 -5.75 10.15
N LEU A 106 3.19 -6.82 9.35
CA LEU A 106 4.08 -6.94 8.19
C LEU A 106 3.84 -5.83 7.18
N PHE A 107 2.57 -5.56 6.88
CA PHE A 107 2.19 -4.50 5.94
C PHE A 107 2.52 -3.11 6.50
N THR A 108 2.48 -2.92 7.82
CA THR A 108 2.95 -1.69 8.48
C THR A 108 4.46 -1.50 8.30
N GLN A 109 5.26 -2.55 8.51
CA GLN A 109 6.71 -2.49 8.30
C GLN A 109 7.05 -2.14 6.84
N PHE A 110 6.36 -2.78 5.89
CA PHE A 110 6.47 -2.48 4.46
C PHE A 110 6.10 -1.03 4.15
N SER A 111 4.93 -0.58 4.61
CA SER A 111 4.38 0.75 4.29
C SER A 111 5.25 1.88 4.85
N ASN A 112 5.81 1.67 6.04
CA ASN A 112 6.75 2.59 6.69
C ASN A 112 8.16 2.56 6.08
N GLY A 113 8.41 1.68 5.09
CA GLY A 113 9.69 1.57 4.42
C GLY A 113 10.81 1.05 5.31
N VAL A 114 10.50 0.21 6.31
CA VAL A 114 11.50 -0.32 7.24
C VAL A 114 12.45 -1.26 6.50
N ASP A 115 13.75 -0.99 6.61
CA ASP A 115 14.78 -1.83 5.99
C ASP A 115 14.66 -3.28 6.47
N GLY A 116 14.74 -4.22 5.52
CA GLY A 116 14.47 -5.64 5.76
C GLY A 116 13.05 -6.09 5.43
N TYR A 117 12.08 -5.19 5.29
CA TYR A 117 10.69 -5.50 4.88
C TYR A 117 10.28 -4.86 3.55
N ARG A 118 11.28 -4.36 2.81
CA ARG A 118 11.09 -3.68 1.54
C ARG A 118 11.04 -4.69 0.41
N VAL A 119 10.19 -4.42 -0.58
CA VAL A 119 10.20 -5.11 -1.86
C VAL A 119 11.22 -4.44 -2.76
N THR A 120 12.29 -5.14 -3.10
CA THR A 120 13.43 -4.59 -3.85
C THR A 120 13.54 -5.14 -5.27
N ASP A 121 12.95 -6.30 -5.52
CA ASP A 121 13.00 -7.03 -6.78
C ASP A 121 11.78 -7.93 -6.94
N SER A 122 11.67 -8.59 -8.09
CA SER A 122 10.56 -9.49 -8.39
C SER A 122 10.48 -10.70 -7.45
N SER A 123 11.59 -11.12 -6.82
CA SER A 123 11.60 -12.26 -5.89
C SER A 123 11.00 -11.85 -4.55
N THR A 124 11.49 -10.77 -3.94
CA THR A 124 10.96 -10.21 -2.69
C THR A 124 9.51 -9.75 -2.85
N ASN A 125 9.11 -9.33 -4.05
CA ASN A 125 7.72 -9.01 -4.37
C ASN A 125 6.80 -10.22 -4.23
N LEU A 126 7.22 -11.36 -4.79
CA LEU A 126 6.51 -12.62 -4.66
C LEU A 126 6.54 -13.12 -3.21
N SER A 127 7.68 -13.00 -2.53
CA SER A 127 7.80 -13.37 -1.12
C SER A 127 6.87 -12.58 -0.21
N MET A 128 6.62 -11.30 -0.51
CA MET A 128 5.71 -10.47 0.28
C MET A 128 4.28 -10.95 0.12
N GLN A 129 3.86 -11.16 -1.14
CA GLN A 129 2.54 -11.73 -1.42
C GLN A 129 2.37 -13.14 -0.81
N ASN A 130 3.44 -13.95 -0.83
CA ASN A 130 3.43 -15.27 -0.22
C ASN A 130 3.28 -15.22 1.31
N ALA A 131 4.01 -14.32 1.97
CA ALA A 131 3.91 -14.13 3.42
C ALA A 131 2.49 -13.72 3.82
N ILE A 132 1.90 -12.75 3.10
CA ILE A 132 0.53 -12.27 3.33
C ILE A 132 -0.47 -13.42 3.22
N TRP A 133 -0.51 -14.11 2.09
CA TRP A 133 -1.46 -15.22 1.92
C TRP A 133 -1.24 -16.38 2.90
N TYR A 134 -0.02 -16.62 3.38
CA TYR A 134 0.17 -17.61 4.43
C TYR A 134 -0.45 -17.16 5.76
N LEU A 135 -0.24 -15.90 6.14
CA LEU A 135 -0.78 -15.33 7.38
C LEU A 135 -2.32 -15.26 7.36
N GLU A 136 -2.89 -14.94 6.21
CA GLU A 136 -4.34 -14.95 5.95
C GLU A 136 -4.89 -16.38 5.68
N GLN A 137 -4.09 -17.44 5.83
CA GLN A 137 -4.51 -18.84 5.63
C GLN A 137 -5.02 -19.19 4.21
N GLU A 138 -4.64 -18.41 3.22
CA GLU A 138 -5.06 -18.52 1.82
C GLU A 138 -4.22 -19.52 1.00
N PHE A 139 -3.08 -19.99 1.53
CA PHE A 139 -2.45 -21.19 1.00
C PHE A 139 -1.67 -21.99 2.07
N GLY A 140 -1.46 -23.28 1.79
CA GLY A 140 -0.81 -24.22 2.71
C GLY A 140 0.72 -24.08 2.85
N ILE A 141 1.22 -24.53 4.00
CA ILE A 141 2.63 -24.46 4.45
C ILE A 141 3.70 -24.90 3.44
N ASN A 142 3.37 -25.78 2.49
CA ASN A 142 4.30 -26.30 1.48
C ASN A 142 4.84 -25.23 0.51
N LYS A 143 4.07 -24.15 0.28
CA LYS A 143 4.54 -23.01 -0.51
C LYS A 143 5.44 -22.09 0.32
N LEU A 144 5.07 -21.83 1.58
CA LEU A 144 5.86 -20.99 2.48
C LEU A 144 7.26 -21.57 2.73
N SER A 145 7.35 -22.88 3.02
CA SER A 145 8.63 -23.53 3.36
C SER A 145 9.68 -23.53 2.24
N ARG A 146 9.27 -23.21 1.00
CA ARG A 146 10.16 -23.06 -0.15
C ARG A 146 10.60 -21.61 -0.38
N ASP A 147 10.01 -20.67 0.34
CA ASP A 147 10.26 -19.25 0.25
C ASP A 147 10.89 -18.76 1.56
N ALA A 148 12.22 -18.73 1.59
CA ALA A 148 12.98 -18.40 2.79
C ALA A 148 12.70 -16.97 3.28
N GLN A 149 12.49 -16.03 2.36
CA GLN A 149 12.22 -14.63 2.71
C GLN A 149 10.79 -14.47 3.25
N ALA A 150 9.80 -15.10 2.63
CA ALA A 150 8.44 -15.10 3.16
C ALA A 150 8.40 -15.76 4.55
N SER A 151 9.10 -16.89 4.73
CA SER A 151 9.21 -17.57 6.02
C SER A 151 9.82 -16.68 7.10
N ALA A 152 10.88 -15.93 6.78
CA ALA A 152 11.51 -14.99 7.72
C ALA A 152 10.56 -13.84 8.12
N TRP A 153 9.79 -13.29 7.17
CA TRP A 153 8.81 -12.24 7.46
C TRP A 153 7.62 -12.75 8.28
N VAL A 154 7.12 -13.94 7.98
CA VAL A 154 6.07 -14.61 8.76
C VAL A 154 6.53 -14.84 10.20
N GLN A 155 7.77 -15.31 10.40
CA GLN A 155 8.31 -15.52 11.74
C GLN A 155 8.43 -14.20 12.49
N ALA A 156 8.99 -13.16 11.86
CA ALA A 156 9.12 -11.85 12.49
C ALA A 156 7.77 -11.24 12.90
N ALA A 157 6.75 -11.38 12.05
CA ALA A 157 5.39 -10.94 12.36
C ALA A 157 4.77 -11.75 13.51
N THR A 158 5.01 -13.06 13.53
CA THR A 158 4.57 -13.95 14.61
C THR A 158 5.23 -13.57 15.93
N ASP A 159 6.54 -13.38 15.94
CA ASP A 159 7.30 -12.97 17.13
C ASP A 159 6.81 -11.62 17.67
N ALA A 160 6.52 -10.64 16.79
CA ALA A 160 6.02 -9.33 17.18
C ALA A 160 4.65 -9.41 17.89
N VAL A 161 3.75 -10.25 17.39
CA VAL A 161 2.41 -10.44 17.98
C VAL A 161 2.46 -11.28 19.25
N GLU A 162 3.17 -12.42 19.23
CA GLU A 162 3.25 -13.34 20.37
C GLU A 162 3.99 -12.73 21.58
N SER A 163 5.00 -11.88 21.33
CA SER A 163 5.68 -11.14 22.38
C SER A 163 4.89 -9.94 22.92
N GLY A 164 3.74 -9.60 22.30
CA GLY A 164 2.93 -8.44 22.65
C GLY A 164 3.52 -7.09 22.21
N GLN A 165 4.57 -7.07 21.39
CA GLN A 165 5.11 -5.84 20.81
C GLN A 165 4.14 -5.20 19.81
N TRP A 166 3.28 -6.00 19.19
CA TRP A 166 2.22 -5.55 18.31
C TRP A 166 0.87 -6.14 18.74
N THR A 167 -0.18 -5.32 18.69
CA THR A 167 -1.55 -5.76 18.95
C THR A 167 -2.51 -5.08 17.99
N GLY A 168 -3.57 -5.81 17.60
CA GLY A 168 -4.57 -5.31 16.66
C GLY A 168 -4.01 -5.07 15.26
N LEU A 169 -4.62 -4.12 14.55
CA LEU A 169 -4.36 -3.89 13.12
C LEU A 169 -3.62 -2.57 12.83
N GLY A 170 -3.43 -1.73 13.84
CA GLY A 170 -2.96 -0.36 13.62
C GLY A 170 -3.82 0.36 12.58
N ASN A 171 -3.17 0.93 11.55
CA ASN A 171 -3.82 1.63 10.44
C ASN A 171 -4.10 0.75 9.23
N VAL A 172 -3.83 -0.55 9.30
CA VAL A 172 -4.08 -1.47 8.19
C VAL A 172 -5.55 -1.86 8.15
N ARG A 173 -6.13 -1.85 6.95
CA ARG A 173 -7.51 -2.20 6.64
C ARG A 173 -7.58 -3.01 5.35
N VAL A 174 -8.76 -3.57 5.12
CA VAL A 174 -9.16 -4.24 3.89
C VAL A 174 -9.99 -3.28 3.06
N ILE A 175 -9.70 -3.16 1.77
CA ILE A 175 -10.62 -2.54 0.81
C ILE A 175 -11.39 -3.68 0.15
N ASN A 176 -12.71 -3.72 0.37
CA ASN A 176 -13.56 -4.74 -0.23
C ASN A 176 -13.99 -4.29 -1.63
N LEU A 177 -13.59 -5.07 -2.64
CA LEU A 177 -13.67 -4.66 -4.04
C LEU A 177 -14.71 -5.44 -4.83
N TYR A 178 -15.37 -4.74 -5.74
CA TYR A 178 -16.38 -5.30 -6.62
C TYR A 178 -16.16 -4.90 -8.06
N LYS A 179 -16.50 -5.80 -8.98
CA LYS A 179 -16.41 -5.56 -10.44
C LYS A 179 -17.50 -4.60 -10.94
N ASN A 180 -18.54 -4.36 -10.14
CA ASN A 180 -19.67 -3.50 -10.49
C ASN A 180 -20.13 -2.62 -9.32
N ALA A 181 -20.77 -1.49 -9.65
CA ALA A 181 -21.29 -0.52 -8.67
C ALA A 181 -22.49 -1.05 -7.85
N ALA A 182 -23.08 -2.17 -8.26
CA ALA A 182 -24.17 -2.82 -7.55
C ALA A 182 -23.69 -3.77 -6.44
N TYR A 183 -22.36 -3.98 -6.33
CA TYR A 183 -21.73 -4.86 -5.36
C TYR A 183 -22.24 -6.31 -5.41
N THR A 184 -22.42 -6.85 -6.61
CA THR A 184 -22.92 -8.23 -6.83
C THR A 184 -21.91 -9.19 -7.44
N GLN A 185 -20.72 -8.69 -7.79
CA GLN A 185 -19.63 -9.50 -8.35
C GLN A 185 -18.34 -9.15 -7.62
N ASP A 186 -17.92 -10.02 -6.71
CA ASP A 186 -16.70 -9.81 -5.93
C ASP A 186 -15.48 -9.70 -6.85
N ALA A 187 -14.57 -8.83 -6.44
CA ALA A 187 -13.24 -8.68 -6.98
C ALA A 187 -12.25 -8.82 -5.83
N GLN A 188 -11.03 -9.22 -6.18
CA GLN A 188 -9.94 -9.43 -5.25
C GLN A 188 -9.78 -8.31 -4.20
N ASP A 189 -10.05 -8.64 -2.94
CA ASP A 189 -9.83 -7.74 -1.82
C ASP A 189 -8.34 -7.42 -1.62
N GLN A 190 -8.09 -6.20 -1.11
CA GLN A 190 -6.77 -5.57 -1.10
C GLN A 190 -6.40 -5.04 0.29
N LEU A 191 -5.12 -5.16 0.64
CA LEU A 191 -4.55 -4.48 1.81
C LEU A 191 -4.48 -2.97 1.60
N TYR A 192 -4.79 -2.23 2.65
CA TYR A 192 -4.80 -0.78 2.61
C TYR A 192 -4.29 -0.17 3.90
N MET A 193 -3.45 0.85 3.75
CA MET A 193 -2.95 1.64 4.85
C MET A 193 -3.76 2.94 4.92
N LEU A 194 -4.48 3.14 6.01
CA LEU A 194 -5.21 4.38 6.24
C LEU A 194 -4.22 5.56 6.24
N PRO A 195 -4.50 6.65 5.49
CA PRO A 195 -3.65 7.82 5.51
C PRO A 195 -3.64 8.42 6.92
N THR A 196 -2.45 8.54 7.48
CA THR A 196 -2.22 9.37 8.68
C THR A 196 -2.27 10.82 8.24
N THR A 197 -3.48 11.38 8.13
CA THR A 197 -3.57 12.84 8.06
C THR A 197 -2.89 13.40 9.30
N PRO A 198 -1.93 14.34 9.19
CA PRO A 198 -1.44 15.05 10.35
C PRO A 198 -2.64 15.79 10.93
N VAL A 199 -3.27 15.23 11.95
CA VAL A 199 -4.24 15.95 12.76
C VAL A 199 -3.43 17.09 13.39
N PRO A 200 -3.74 18.37 13.14
CA PRO A 200 -3.10 19.42 13.90
C PRO A 200 -3.45 19.16 15.37
N GLU A 201 -2.44 18.79 16.15
CA GLU A 201 -2.56 18.62 17.60
C GLU A 201 -3.35 19.83 18.14
N PRO A 202 -4.24 19.67 19.14
CA PRO A 202 -5.02 20.78 19.70
C PRO A 202 -4.19 22.02 20.04
N GLU A 203 -2.93 21.82 20.40
CA GLU A 203 -1.94 22.86 20.66
C GLU A 203 -1.58 23.71 19.43
N SER A 204 -1.57 23.13 18.23
CA SER A 204 -1.34 23.87 16.99
C SER A 204 -2.47 24.87 16.71
N TYR A 205 -3.72 24.50 17.01
CA TYR A 205 -4.85 25.44 16.95
C TYR A 205 -4.74 26.50 18.03
N ALA A 206 -4.33 26.13 19.25
CA ALA A 206 -4.10 27.09 20.33
C ALA A 206 -3.01 28.10 19.97
N MET A 207 -1.91 27.65 19.35
CA MET A 207 -0.80 28.51 18.91
C MET A 207 -1.19 29.39 17.72
N LEU A 208 -1.97 28.87 16.77
CA LEU A 208 -2.54 29.67 15.70
C LEU A 208 -3.47 30.76 16.24
N LEU A 209 -4.39 30.41 17.15
CA LEU A 209 -5.30 31.35 17.79
C LEU A 209 -4.57 32.35 18.69
N ALA A 210 -3.53 31.92 19.41
CA ALA A 210 -2.67 32.80 20.19
C ALA A 210 -1.92 33.79 19.29
N GLY A 211 -1.34 33.31 18.18
CA GLY A 211 -0.69 34.14 17.18
C GLY A 211 -1.63 35.18 16.57
N LEU A 212 -2.82 34.75 16.16
CA LEU A 212 -3.86 35.65 15.63
C LEU A 212 -4.38 36.64 16.69
N GLY A 213 -4.49 36.20 17.95
CA GLY A 213 -4.87 37.05 19.09
C GLY A 213 -3.85 38.16 19.34
N ILE A 214 -2.55 37.85 19.29
CA ILE A 214 -1.47 38.84 19.43
C ILE A 214 -1.52 39.85 18.27
N VAL A 215 -1.63 39.37 17.03
CA VAL A 215 -1.70 40.24 15.85
C VAL A 215 -2.93 41.16 15.91
N GLY A 216 -4.09 40.62 16.29
CA GLY A 216 -5.32 41.39 16.48
C GLY A 216 -5.20 42.46 17.57
N ALA A 217 -4.58 42.12 18.70
CA ALA A 217 -4.31 43.08 19.77
C ALA A 217 -3.35 44.20 19.33
N MET A 218 -2.29 43.87 18.60
CA MET A 218 -1.36 44.85 18.03
C MET A 218 -2.04 45.78 17.02
N ALA A 219 -2.90 45.24 16.15
CA ALA A 219 -3.66 46.02 15.18
C ALA A 219 -4.65 46.99 15.84
N ARG A 220 -5.31 46.58 16.94
CA ARG A 220 -6.21 47.44 17.72
C ARG A 220 -5.48 48.64 18.34
N ARG A 221 -4.27 48.43 18.87
CA ARG A 221 -3.45 49.50 19.47
C ARG A 221 -2.96 50.55 18.48
N ARG A 222 -2.96 50.27 17.17
CA ARG A 222 -2.58 51.24 16.14
C ARG A 222 -3.73 52.13 15.68
N ARG A 223 -4.97 51.80 16.05
CA ARG A 223 -6.18 52.57 15.71
C ARG A 223 -6.72 53.41 16.87
N ALA A 224 -6.15 53.24 18.07
CA ALA A 224 -6.36 54.12 19.22
C ALA A 224 -5.19 55.10 19.31
#